data_AF-A0A0C9MP36-F1
#
_entry.id   AF-A0A0C9MP36-F1
#
_cell.length_a   1.000
_cell.length_b   1.000
_cell.length_c   1.000
_cell.angle_alpha   90.00
_cell.angle_beta   90.00
_cell.angle_gamma   90.00
#
_symmetry.space_group_name_H-M   'P 1'
#
loop_
_entity.id
_entity.type
_entity.pdbx_description
1 polymer ?
#
loop_
_entity_poly.entity_id
_entity_poly.type
_entity_poly.pdbx_seq_one_letter_code
_entity_poly.pdbx_strand_id
1 'polypeptide(L)'
;MIWLRKLFGGLKAEASFILLLAVVCVGAWQYVQARHAERDRDDAVRRAELVCSAVGVDWTEKHMRGPGTACAQRARQLRTDREAIDRETARLLSDAIEKQAARAEADARAARDAIARARAAETRMEKANADADATNHVGPDWIAALNDLAGLRRPAH
;
A
#
# COMPACT_ATOMS: atom_id res chain seq x y z
N MET A 1 -61.58 -36.13 29.21
CA MET A 1 -61.31 -36.97 28.01
C MET A 1 -62.50 -37.17 27.05
N ILE A 2 -63.76 -36.97 27.48
CA ILE A 2 -64.95 -37.10 26.60
C ILE A 2 -65.10 -35.91 25.63
N TRP A 3 -64.62 -34.72 26.02
CA TRP A 3 -64.71 -33.49 25.21
C TRP A 3 -63.81 -33.52 23.95
N LEU A 4 -62.59 -34.08 24.07
CA LEU A 4 -61.69 -34.34 22.93
C LEU A 4 -62.34 -35.31 21.93
N ARG A 5 -63.01 -36.38 22.38
CA ARG A 5 -63.67 -37.34 21.48
C ARG A 5 -64.85 -36.74 20.70
N LYS A 6 -65.55 -35.73 21.23
CA LYS A 6 -66.62 -35.01 20.50
C LYS A 6 -66.06 -34.05 19.45
N LEU A 7 -64.94 -33.37 19.72
CA LEU A 7 -64.23 -32.57 18.72
C LEU A 7 -63.74 -33.46 17.56
N PHE A 8 -63.10 -34.59 17.87
CA PHE A 8 -62.62 -35.54 16.86
C PHE A 8 -63.72 -36.34 16.14
N GLY A 9 -64.94 -36.41 16.70
CA GLY A 9 -66.08 -37.08 16.09
C GLY A 9 -66.70 -36.30 14.93
N GLY A 10 -66.82 -34.97 15.04
CA GLY A 10 -67.26 -34.09 13.94
C GLY A 10 -66.20 -33.95 12.83
N LEU A 11 -64.93 -34.05 13.22
CA LEU A 11 -63.76 -34.02 12.34
C LEU A 11 -63.73 -35.13 11.27
N LYS A 12 -64.39 -36.28 11.47
CA LYS A 12 -64.41 -37.36 10.46
C LYS A 12 -65.28 -37.06 9.25
N ALA A 13 -66.35 -36.29 9.41
CA ALA A 13 -67.20 -35.86 8.29
C ALA A 13 -66.53 -34.76 7.46
N GLU A 14 -65.58 -34.02 8.04
CA GLU A 14 -64.84 -32.92 7.42
C GLU A 14 -63.33 -33.22 7.24
N ALA A 15 -62.90 -34.48 7.44
CA ALA A 15 -61.49 -34.87 7.37
C ALA A 15 -60.89 -34.61 5.98
N SER A 16 -61.70 -34.74 4.93
CA SER A 16 -61.33 -34.38 3.56
C SER A 16 -61.05 -32.89 3.41
N PHE A 17 -61.84 -32.02 4.04
CA PHE A 17 -61.64 -30.57 4.03
C PHE A 17 -60.34 -30.17 4.73
N ILE A 18 -60.03 -30.80 5.87
CA ILE A 18 -58.78 -30.52 6.60
C ILE A 18 -57.56 -31.06 5.88
N LEU A 19 -57.66 -32.22 5.23
CA LEU A 19 -56.60 -32.73 4.36
C LEU A 19 -56.31 -31.74 3.23
N LEU A 20 -57.35 -31.19 2.58
CA LEU A 20 -57.20 -30.18 1.54
C LEU A 20 -56.53 -28.91 2.07
N LEU A 21 -56.95 -28.41 3.23
CA LEU A 21 -56.29 -27.28 3.89
C LEU A 21 -54.82 -27.57 4.19
N ALA A 22 -54.49 -28.76 4.67
CA ALA A 22 -53.12 -29.15 4.95
C ALA A 22 -52.26 -29.16 3.66
N VAL A 23 -52.78 -29.71 2.56
CA VAL A 23 -52.09 -29.70 1.26
C VAL A 23 -51.89 -28.27 0.74
N VAL A 24 -52.90 -27.40 0.86
CA VAL A 24 -52.79 -25.99 0.47
C VAL A 24 -51.75 -25.26 1.33
N CYS A 25 -51.73 -25.48 2.65
CA CYS A 25 -50.73 -24.89 3.54
C CYS A 25 -49.31 -25.35 3.20
N VAL A 26 -49.11 -26.65 2.92
CA VAL A 26 -47.80 -27.18 2.51
C VAL A 26 -47.39 -26.63 1.14
N GLY A 27 -48.31 -26.56 0.18
CA GLY A 27 -48.04 -25.96 -1.14
C GLY A 27 -47.67 -24.49 -1.04
N ALA A 28 -48.40 -23.71 -0.23
CA ALA A 28 -48.10 -22.31 0.02
C ALA A 28 -46.74 -22.13 0.71
N TRP A 29 -46.41 -22.98 1.69
CA TRP A 29 -45.12 -22.98 2.36
C TRP A 29 -43.97 -23.28 1.38
N GLN A 30 -44.10 -24.33 0.58
CA GLN A 30 -43.11 -24.69 -0.44
C GLN A 30 -42.91 -23.58 -1.46
N TYR A 31 -43.99 -22.92 -1.89
CA TYR A 31 -43.93 -21.77 -2.78
C TYR A 31 -43.16 -20.59 -2.14
N VAL A 32 -43.44 -20.26 -0.88
CA VAL A 32 -42.73 -19.20 -0.15
C VAL A 32 -41.24 -19.54 -0.02
N GLN A 33 -40.90 -20.79 0.31
CA GLN A 33 -39.50 -21.23 0.38
C GLN A 33 -38.78 -21.14 -0.96
N ALA A 34 -39.44 -21.53 -2.07
CA ALA A 34 -38.88 -21.37 -3.40
C ALA A 34 -38.61 -19.89 -3.73
N ARG A 35 -39.54 -18.99 -3.38
CA ARG A 35 -39.36 -17.53 -3.56
C ARG A 35 -38.23 -16.96 -2.73
N HIS A 36 -38.03 -17.45 -1.50
CA HIS A 36 -36.88 -17.05 -0.68
C HIS A 36 -35.56 -17.52 -1.31
N ALA A 37 -35.50 -18.77 -1.78
CA ALA A 37 -34.32 -19.29 -2.45
C ALA A 37 -33.96 -18.52 -3.73
N GLU A 38 -34.95 -18.09 -4.52
CA GLU A 38 -34.74 -17.23 -5.68
C GLU A 38 -34.15 -15.87 -5.27
N ARG A 39 -34.73 -15.22 -4.25
CA ARG A 39 -34.24 -13.92 -3.75
C ARG A 39 -32.82 -14.00 -3.19
N ASP A 40 -32.53 -15.03 -2.40
CA ASP A 40 -31.20 -15.21 -1.81
C ASP A 40 -30.15 -15.44 -2.91
N ARG A 41 -30.51 -16.20 -3.95
CA ARG A 41 -29.66 -16.40 -5.14
C ARG A 41 -29.42 -15.09 -5.87
N ASP A 42 -30.46 -14.31 -6.16
CA ASP A 42 -30.35 -13.04 -6.88
C ASP A 42 -29.53 -12.01 -6.09
N ASP A 43 -29.71 -11.95 -4.77
CA ASP A 43 -28.91 -11.11 -3.88
C ASP A 43 -27.44 -11.52 -3.85
N ALA A 44 -27.16 -12.83 -3.86
CA ALA A 44 -25.79 -13.34 -3.93
C ALA A 44 -25.13 -12.99 -5.27
N VAL A 45 -25.85 -13.15 -6.39
CA VAL A 45 -25.37 -12.77 -7.73
C VAL A 45 -25.11 -11.26 -7.81
N ARG A 46 -26.04 -10.43 -7.33
CA ARG A 46 -25.87 -8.97 -7.32
C ARG A 46 -24.67 -8.52 -6.50
N ARG A 47 -24.45 -9.12 -5.32
CA ARG A 47 -23.24 -8.85 -4.53
C ARG A 47 -21.98 -9.26 -5.27
N ALA A 48 -22.01 -10.39 -5.96
CA ALA A 48 -20.88 -10.85 -6.74
C ALA A 48 -20.61 -9.92 -7.94
N GLU A 49 -21.63 -9.42 -8.64
CA GLU A 49 -21.51 -8.40 -9.69
C GLU A 49 -20.86 -7.11 -9.18
N LEU A 50 -21.23 -6.64 -7.98
CA LEU A 50 -20.61 -5.46 -7.37
C LEU A 50 -19.12 -5.69 -7.05
N VAL A 51 -18.77 -6.86 -6.52
CA VAL A 51 -17.36 -7.20 -6.24
C VAL A 51 -16.57 -7.35 -7.53
N CYS A 52 -17.17 -7.94 -8.56
CA CYS A 52 -16.51 -8.18 -9.83
C CYS A 52 -16.29 -6.90 -10.62
N SER A 53 -17.28 -6.00 -10.65
CA SER A 53 -17.11 -4.67 -11.25
C SER A 53 -16.02 -3.86 -10.54
N ALA A 54 -15.86 -4.01 -9.22
CA ALA A 54 -14.77 -3.37 -8.47
C ALA A 54 -13.36 -3.88 -8.87
N VAL A 55 -13.23 -5.12 -9.35
CA VAL A 55 -11.97 -5.64 -9.91
C VAL A 55 -11.87 -5.44 -11.43
N GLY A 56 -12.83 -4.73 -12.02
CA GLY A 56 -12.87 -4.38 -13.45
C GLY A 56 -13.27 -5.53 -14.37
N VAL A 57 -13.99 -6.53 -13.87
CA VAL A 57 -14.42 -7.71 -14.64
C VAL A 57 -15.91 -7.96 -14.42
N ASP A 58 -16.66 -8.23 -15.48
CA ASP A 58 -18.08 -8.57 -15.35
C ASP A 58 -18.28 -9.99 -14.80
N TRP A 59 -19.27 -10.17 -13.91
CA TRP A 59 -19.61 -11.49 -13.36
C TRP A 59 -20.03 -12.49 -14.45
N THR A 60 -20.70 -12.00 -15.49
CA THR A 60 -21.22 -12.77 -16.62
C THR A 60 -20.18 -13.03 -17.71
N GLU A 61 -18.95 -12.53 -17.55
CA GLU A 61 -17.88 -12.78 -18.51
C GLU A 61 -17.66 -14.29 -18.69
N LYS A 62 -17.60 -14.72 -19.96
CA LYS A 62 -17.57 -16.14 -20.30
C LYS A 62 -16.23 -16.75 -19.92
N HIS A 63 -16.27 -17.71 -19.01
CA HIS A 63 -15.10 -18.51 -18.61
C HIS A 63 -15.44 -19.99 -18.59
N MET A 64 -14.43 -20.85 -18.82
CA MET A 64 -14.61 -22.29 -18.93
C MET A 64 -15.21 -22.95 -17.68
N ARG A 65 -15.04 -22.34 -16.50
CA ARG A 65 -15.50 -22.89 -15.21
C ARG A 65 -16.81 -22.29 -14.72
N GLY A 66 -17.48 -21.48 -15.54
CA GLY A 66 -18.75 -20.82 -15.20
C GLY A 66 -18.59 -19.35 -14.78
N PRO A 67 -19.71 -18.68 -14.49
CA PRO A 67 -19.74 -17.25 -14.16
C PRO A 67 -18.95 -16.94 -12.90
N GLY A 68 -18.36 -15.75 -12.84
CA GLY A 68 -17.56 -15.28 -11.69
C GLY A 68 -16.15 -15.82 -11.57
N THR A 69 -15.78 -16.85 -12.36
CA THR A 69 -14.45 -17.45 -12.26
C THR A 69 -13.35 -16.59 -12.89
N ALA A 70 -13.66 -15.83 -13.94
CA ALA A 70 -12.78 -14.78 -14.48
C ALA A 70 -12.48 -13.70 -13.43
N CYS A 71 -13.53 -13.19 -12.78
CA CYS A 71 -13.42 -12.25 -11.67
C CYS A 71 -12.58 -12.79 -10.51
N ALA A 72 -12.82 -14.04 -10.07
CA ALA A 72 -12.03 -14.66 -9.02
C ALA A 72 -10.53 -14.80 -9.39
N GLN A 73 -10.24 -15.11 -10.66
CA GLN A 73 -8.87 -15.16 -11.17
C GLN A 73 -8.23 -13.77 -11.19
N ARG A 74 -8.95 -12.75 -11.68
CA ARG A 74 -8.47 -11.37 -11.71
C ARG A 74 -8.21 -10.83 -10.30
N ALA A 75 -9.09 -11.11 -9.35
CA ALA A 75 -8.93 -10.71 -7.94
C ALA A 75 -7.71 -11.38 -7.27
N ARG A 76 -7.35 -12.60 -7.67
CA ARG A 76 -6.11 -13.25 -7.22
C ARG A 76 -4.88 -12.59 -7.86
N GLN A 77 -4.95 -12.32 -9.16
CA GLN A 77 -3.86 -11.66 -9.87
C GLN A 77 -3.58 -10.26 -9.31
N LEU A 78 -4.62 -9.44 -9.08
CA LEU A 78 -4.49 -8.11 -8.47
C LEU A 78 -3.80 -8.15 -7.10
N ARG A 79 -4.05 -9.20 -6.29
CA ARG A 79 -3.36 -9.38 -5.01
C ARG A 79 -1.87 -9.67 -5.22
N THR A 80 -1.54 -10.60 -6.12
CA THR A 80 -0.15 -10.90 -6.46
C THR A 80 0.59 -9.69 -7.05
N ASP A 81 -0.07 -8.95 -7.93
CA ASP A 81 0.48 -7.73 -8.54
C ASP A 81 0.76 -6.67 -7.47
N ARG A 82 -0.16 -6.47 -6.52
CA ARG A 82 0.03 -5.56 -5.38
C ARG A 82 1.21 -5.99 -4.51
N GLU A 83 1.30 -7.27 -4.14
CA GLU A 83 2.43 -7.79 -3.36
C GLU A 83 3.77 -7.66 -4.10
N ALA A 84 3.78 -7.73 -5.43
CA ALA A 84 4.98 -7.48 -6.24
C ALA A 84 5.36 -6.00 -6.22
N ILE A 85 4.39 -5.10 -6.41
CA ILE A 85 4.60 -3.64 -6.35
C ILE A 85 5.08 -3.21 -4.96
N ASP A 86 4.49 -3.72 -3.89
CA ASP A 86 4.87 -3.38 -2.51
C ASP A 86 6.30 -3.82 -2.22
N ARG A 87 6.70 -5.03 -2.65
CA ARG A 87 8.08 -5.51 -2.50
C ARG A 87 9.08 -4.69 -3.31
N GLU A 88 8.74 -4.33 -4.55
CA GLU A 88 9.63 -3.54 -5.38
C GLU A 88 9.77 -2.10 -4.87
N THR A 89 8.66 -1.50 -4.44
CA THR A 89 8.64 -0.18 -3.82
C THR A 89 9.50 -0.16 -2.55
N ALA A 90 9.37 -1.18 -1.70
CA ALA A 90 10.20 -1.30 -0.50
C ALA A 90 11.69 -1.39 -0.84
N ARG A 91 12.07 -2.14 -1.88
CA ARG A 91 13.46 -2.24 -2.35
C ARG A 91 14.00 -0.91 -2.89
N LEU A 92 13.23 -0.24 -3.73
CA LEU A 92 13.61 1.06 -4.30
C LEU A 92 13.75 2.12 -3.21
N LEU A 93 12.85 2.12 -2.23
CA LEU A 93 12.92 3.03 -1.10
C LEU A 93 14.15 2.75 -0.23
N SER A 94 14.46 1.48 0.08
CA SER A 94 15.65 1.14 0.86
C SER A 94 16.95 1.53 0.14
N ASP A 95 17.04 1.29 -1.17
CA ASP A 95 18.21 1.66 -1.98
C ASP A 95 18.38 3.19 -2.07
N ALA A 96 17.27 3.93 -2.20
CA ALA A 96 17.30 5.38 -2.18
C ALA A 96 17.80 5.93 -0.84
N ILE A 97 17.34 5.36 0.28
CA ILE A 97 17.78 5.74 1.64
C ILE A 97 19.28 5.46 1.81
N GLU A 98 19.75 4.29 1.38
CA GLU A 98 21.17 3.92 1.48
C GLU A 98 22.06 4.87 0.65
N LYS A 99 21.66 5.16 -0.59
CA LYS A 99 22.35 6.13 -1.45
C LYS A 99 22.38 7.53 -0.85
N GLN A 100 21.28 7.97 -0.25
CA GLN A 100 21.21 9.27 0.41
C GLN A 100 22.13 9.32 1.63
N ALA A 101 22.15 8.27 2.45
CA ALA A 101 23.05 8.17 3.60
C ALA A 101 24.52 8.22 3.16
N ALA A 102 24.90 7.45 2.13
CA ALA A 102 26.25 7.44 1.59
C ALA A 102 26.69 8.82 1.07
N ARG A 103 25.79 9.55 0.39
CA ARG A 103 26.05 10.93 -0.05
C ARG A 103 26.21 11.88 1.12
N ALA A 104 25.32 11.82 2.11
CA ALA A 104 25.40 12.67 3.29
C ALA A 104 26.70 12.46 4.06
N GLU A 105 27.19 11.22 4.17
CA GLU A 105 28.49 10.95 4.76
C GLU A 105 29.66 11.49 3.93
N ALA A 106 29.59 11.36 2.60
CA ALA A 106 30.61 11.91 1.70
C ALA A 106 30.67 13.43 1.81
N ASP A 107 29.51 14.10 1.84
CA ASP A 107 29.40 15.55 2.01
C ASP A 107 29.92 15.99 3.40
N ALA A 108 29.59 15.24 4.46
CA ALA A 108 30.10 15.51 5.79
C ALA A 108 31.63 15.38 5.87
N ARG A 109 32.21 14.37 5.20
CA ARG A 109 33.68 14.21 5.09
C ARG A 109 34.29 15.38 4.31
N ALA A 110 33.74 15.72 3.15
CA ALA A 110 34.22 16.84 2.34
C ALA A 110 34.15 18.18 3.08
N ALA A 111 33.09 18.41 3.86
CA ALA A 111 32.94 19.59 4.70
C ALA A 111 34.01 19.64 5.82
N ARG A 112 34.26 18.52 6.50
CA ARG A 112 35.33 18.45 7.52
C ARG A 112 36.70 18.73 6.92
N ASP A 113 36.99 18.17 5.75
CA ASP A 113 38.26 18.41 5.06
C ASP A 113 38.39 19.88 4.62
N ALA A 114 37.29 20.49 4.15
CA ALA A 114 37.26 21.91 3.81
C ALA A 114 37.53 22.81 5.03
N ILE A 115 36.91 22.50 6.18
CA ILE A 115 37.14 23.22 7.44
C ILE A 115 38.60 23.05 7.89
N ALA A 116 39.15 21.84 7.81
CA ALA A 116 40.54 21.58 8.17
C ALA A 116 41.52 22.37 7.29
N ARG A 117 41.27 22.43 5.98
CA ARG A 117 42.06 23.25 5.04
C ARG A 117 41.94 24.75 5.35
N ALA A 118 40.74 25.23 5.66
CA ALA A 118 40.52 26.64 6.02
C ALA A 118 41.29 27.01 7.29
N ARG A 119 41.19 26.20 8.35
CA ARG A 119 41.96 26.41 9.59
C ARG A 119 43.47 26.40 9.35
N ALA A 120 43.96 25.47 8.54
CA ALA A 120 45.37 25.42 8.21
C ALA A 120 45.84 26.65 7.42
N ALA A 121 45.00 27.19 6.53
CA ALA A 121 45.29 28.43 5.81
C ALA A 121 45.28 29.65 6.74
N GLU A 122 44.32 29.73 7.66
CA GLU A 122 44.25 30.76 8.70
C GLU A 122 45.51 30.75 9.57
N THR A 123 45.94 29.60 10.10
CA THR A 123 47.18 29.49 10.88
C THR A 123 48.43 29.90 10.07
N ARG A 124 48.49 29.57 8.77
CA ARG A 124 49.59 30.05 7.90
C ARG A 124 49.57 31.55 7.73
N MET A 125 48.39 32.15 7.59
CA MET A 125 48.22 33.59 7.48
C MET A 125 48.62 34.31 8.77
N GLU A 126 48.19 33.81 9.93
CA GLU A 126 48.57 34.35 11.24
C GLU A 126 50.09 34.33 11.42
N LYS A 127 50.74 33.22 11.08
CA LYS A 127 52.20 33.11 11.13
C LYS A 127 52.88 34.10 10.19
N ALA A 128 52.43 34.15 8.93
CA ALA A 128 53.02 35.06 7.96
C ALA A 128 52.83 36.53 8.37
N ASN A 129 51.71 36.87 9.01
CA ASN A 129 51.48 38.20 9.55
C ASN A 129 52.45 38.52 10.69
N ALA A 130 52.66 37.60 11.63
CA ALA A 130 53.63 37.77 12.71
C ALA A 130 55.07 37.96 12.19
N ASP A 131 55.46 37.18 11.17
CA ASP A 131 56.78 37.29 10.53
C ASP A 131 56.95 38.62 9.78
N ALA A 132 55.90 39.09 9.10
CA ALA A 132 55.88 40.38 8.41
C ALA A 132 55.95 41.57 9.38
N ASP A 133 55.23 41.49 10.51
CA ASP A 133 55.27 42.51 11.57
C ASP A 133 56.66 42.58 12.21
N ALA A 134 57.31 41.43 12.44
CA ALA A 134 58.66 41.37 13.02
C ALA A 134 59.75 41.92 12.10
N THR A 135 59.59 41.77 10.79
CA THR A 135 60.58 42.21 9.78
C THR A 135 60.21 43.54 9.12
N ASN A 136 59.04 44.10 9.44
CA ASN A 136 58.43 45.27 8.82
C ASN A 136 58.39 45.19 7.27
N HIS A 137 58.21 43.98 6.74
CA HIS A 137 58.24 43.71 5.30
C HIS A 137 57.28 42.57 4.93
N VAL A 138 56.52 42.75 3.84
CA VAL A 138 55.61 41.73 3.31
C VAL A 138 56.35 40.90 2.25
N GLY A 139 56.70 39.67 2.62
CA GLY A 139 57.39 38.74 1.73
C GLY A 139 56.46 37.88 0.85
N PRO A 140 57.03 37.10 -0.09
CA PRO A 140 56.27 36.21 -0.98
C PRO A 140 55.46 35.15 -0.22
N ASP A 141 55.91 34.71 0.96
CA ASP A 141 55.19 33.76 1.80
C ASP A 141 53.88 34.31 2.37
N TRP A 142 53.82 35.62 2.62
CA TRP A 142 52.60 36.31 3.06
C TRP A 142 51.55 36.36 1.94
N ILE A 143 51.97 36.69 0.71
CA ILE A 143 51.08 36.70 -0.46
C ILE A 143 50.57 35.28 -0.77
N ALA A 144 51.45 34.28 -0.64
CA ALA A 144 51.10 32.88 -0.75
C ALA A 144 50.04 32.44 0.28
N ALA A 145 50.21 32.81 1.55
CA ALA A 145 49.25 32.50 2.61
C ALA A 145 47.90 33.20 2.40
N LEU A 146 47.92 34.46 1.93
CA LEU A 146 46.70 35.20 1.59
C LEU A 146 45.92 34.55 0.44
N ASN A 147 46.62 34.10 -0.61
CA ASN A 147 46.00 33.41 -1.74
C ASN A 147 45.38 32.07 -1.32
N ASP A 148 46.07 31.31 -0.46
CA ASP A 148 45.54 30.07 0.12
C ASP A 148 44.28 30.33 0.94
N LEU A 149 44.25 31.40 1.76
CA LEU A 149 43.10 31.78 2.58
C LEU A 149 41.91 32.25 1.72
N ALA A 150 42.19 33.00 0.64
CA ALA A 150 41.18 33.43 -0.33
C ALA A 150 40.64 32.28 -1.20
N GLY A 151 41.16 31.06 -1.04
CA GLY A 151 40.77 29.89 -1.84
C GLY A 151 41.25 29.94 -3.28
N LEU A 152 42.17 30.86 -3.59
CA LEU A 152 42.76 31.01 -4.91
C LEU A 152 43.90 29.99 -5.03
N ARG A 153 43.65 28.87 -5.73
CA ARG A 153 44.72 27.90 -6.02
C ARG A 153 45.83 28.60 -6.79
N ARG A 154 47.08 28.35 -6.40
CA ARG A 154 48.23 28.69 -7.25
C ARG A 154 48.04 28.03 -8.62
N PRO A 155 48.32 28.75 -9.73
CA PRO A 155 48.43 28.11 -11.02
C PRO A 155 49.46 26.99 -10.92
N ALA A 156 49.10 25.78 -11.37
CA ALA A 156 50.03 24.67 -11.44
C ALA A 156 51.18 25.06 -12.37
N HIS A 157 52.40 25.07 -11.84
CA HIS A 157 53.63 25.21 -12.61
C HIS A 157 54.08 23.83 -13.07
#